data_AF-A0A1C6BSU9-F1
#
_entry.id   AF-A0A1C6BSU9-F1
#
_cell.length_a   1.000
_cell.length_b   1.000
_cell.length_c   1.000
_cell.angle_alpha   90.00
_cell.angle_beta   90.00
_cell.angle_gamma   90.00
#
_symmetry.space_group_name_H-M   'P 1'
#
loop_
_entity.id
_entity.type
_entity.pdbx_description
1 polymer ?
#
loop_
_entity_poly.entity_id
_entity_poly.type
_entity_poly.pdbx_seq_one_letter_code
_entity_poly.pdbx_strand_id
1 'polypeptide(L)'
;MKDYLYDYKKSSFKTVNNSGKKNYYIKINQDYIEITEDVYKTCKSSYDKLRYTYKQEVAINKLLLKDLTSTIYSEIDQLNSTDRKIAILFFIYEYNISEISRILDLPRKTFTYRKNKIQKHLQKVVKDFCHFDD
;
A
#
# COMPACT_ATOMS: atom_id res chain seq x y z
N MET A 1 -19.76 6.87 9.58
CA MET A 1 -19.42 7.81 8.48
C MET A 1 -18.81 6.96 7.37
N LYS A 2 -19.22 7.09 6.10
CA LYS A 2 -18.67 6.23 5.03
C LYS A 2 -17.36 6.84 4.54
N ASP A 3 -16.25 6.11 4.70
CA ASP A 3 -14.90 6.48 4.22
C ASP A 3 -14.80 6.41 2.69
N TYR A 4 -15.52 7.28 1.99
CA TYR A 4 -15.26 7.48 0.58
C TYR A 4 -14.14 8.50 0.44
N LEU A 5 -13.09 8.12 -0.29
CA LEU A 5 -11.98 8.99 -0.67
C LEU A 5 -12.47 10.22 -1.50
N TYR A 6 -13.68 10.15 -2.05
CA TYR A 6 -14.31 11.22 -2.84
C TYR A 6 -15.82 11.32 -2.58
N ASP A 7 -16.40 12.48 -2.89
CA ASP A 7 -17.83 12.77 -2.79
C ASP A 7 -18.71 11.88 -3.69
N TYR A 8 -18.12 11.34 -4.77
CA TYR A 8 -18.81 10.57 -5.79
C TYR A 8 -18.21 9.18 -6.00
N LYS A 9 -19.02 8.26 -6.52
CA LYS A 9 -18.58 6.96 -7.05
C LYS A 9 -18.78 6.93 -8.55
N LYS A 10 -18.19 5.94 -9.24
CA LYS A 10 -18.44 5.71 -10.67
C LYS A 10 -19.94 5.58 -10.96
N SER A 11 -20.67 4.90 -10.07
CA SER A 11 -22.13 4.74 -10.16
C SER A 11 -22.92 6.03 -9.88
N SER A 12 -22.29 7.09 -9.36
CA SER A 12 -22.97 8.37 -9.11
C SER A 12 -23.30 9.09 -10.41
N PHE A 13 -22.70 8.73 -11.54
CA PHE A 13 -22.93 9.38 -12.82
C PHE A 13 -23.68 8.43 -13.76
N LYS A 14 -24.79 8.90 -14.33
CA LYS A 14 -25.62 8.13 -15.27
C LYS A 14 -25.99 8.99 -16.46
N THR A 15 -26.01 8.38 -17.65
CA THR A 15 -26.49 9.00 -18.87
C THR A 15 -27.53 8.09 -19.52
N VAL A 16 -28.61 8.67 -20.02
CA VAL A 16 -29.69 7.94 -20.71
C VAL A 16 -29.91 8.59 -22.06
N ASN A 17 -29.96 7.80 -23.12
CA ASN A 17 -30.30 8.29 -24.46
C ASN A 17 -31.79 8.04 -24.71
N ASN A 18 -32.57 9.11 -24.81
CA ASN A 18 -33.99 9.06 -25.13
C ASN A 18 -34.21 9.74 -26.48
N SER A 19 -34.52 8.95 -27.51
CA SER A 19 -34.89 9.46 -28.85
C SER A 19 -33.88 10.45 -29.44
N GLY A 20 -32.58 10.17 -29.30
CA GLY A 20 -31.49 11.02 -29.82
C GLY A 20 -31.04 12.15 -28.90
N LYS A 21 -31.80 12.45 -27.84
CA LYS A 21 -31.39 13.39 -26.79
C LYS A 21 -30.75 12.65 -25.63
N LYS A 22 -29.57 13.10 -25.21
CA LYS A 22 -28.85 12.54 -24.06
C LYS A 22 -29.22 13.32 -22.80
N ASN A 23 -29.79 12.63 -21.83
CA ASN A 23 -30.10 13.17 -20.51
C ASN A 23 -29.01 12.73 -19.52
N TYR A 24 -28.64 13.64 -18.61
CA TYR A 24 -27.54 13.47 -17.67
C TYR A 24 -28.06 13.47 -16.24
N TYR A 25 -27.58 12.54 -15.44
CA TYR A 25 -28.05 12.36 -14.07
C TYR A 25 -26.87 12.20 -13.11
N ILE A 26 -27.03 12.76 -11.92
CA ILE A 26 -26.12 12.55 -10.79
C ILE A 26 -26.87 11.95 -9.61
N LYS A 27 -26.24 11.00 -8.92
CA LYS A 27 -26.81 10.37 -7.73
C LYS A 27 -26.50 11.22 -6.50
N ILE A 28 -27.55 11.72 -5.85
CA ILE A 28 -27.47 12.39 -4.55
C ILE A 28 -28.27 11.55 -3.56
N ASN A 29 -27.65 11.16 -2.44
CA ASN A 29 -28.20 10.17 -1.52
C ASN A 29 -28.51 8.84 -2.22
N GLN A 30 -29.80 8.51 -2.40
CA GLN A 30 -30.24 7.29 -3.06
C GLN A 30 -30.86 7.54 -4.44
N ASP A 31 -31.03 8.80 -4.84
CA ASP A 31 -31.82 9.19 -6.00
C ASP A 31 -30.96 9.78 -7.12
N TYR A 32 -31.40 9.55 -8.36
CA TYR A 32 -30.80 10.19 -9.53
C TYR A 32 -31.57 11.45 -9.87
N ILE A 33 -30.87 12.58 -9.86
CA ILE A 33 -31.41 13.88 -10.19
C ILE A 33 -30.91 14.24 -11.59
N GLU A 34 -31.83 14.64 -12.47
CA GLU A 34 -31.49 15.14 -13.80
C GLU A 34 -30.77 16.48 -13.67
N ILE A 35 -29.65 16.63 -14.37
CA ILE A 35 -28.82 17.82 -14.37
C ILE A 35 -28.46 18.21 -15.79
N THR A 36 -28.01 19.46 -15.97
CA THR A 36 -27.51 19.91 -17.26
C THR A 36 -26.22 19.19 -17.65
N GLU A 37 -25.94 19.14 -18.95
CA GLU A 37 -24.72 18.55 -19.49
C GLU A 37 -23.45 19.19 -18.90
N ASP A 38 -23.45 20.51 -18.73
CA ASP A 38 -22.28 21.26 -18.23
C ASP A 38 -21.96 20.92 -16.77
N VAL A 39 -22.99 20.83 -15.92
CA VAL A 39 -22.82 20.41 -14.53
C VAL A 39 -22.32 18.96 -14.49
N TYR A 40 -22.90 18.09 -15.30
CA TYR A 40 -22.47 16.68 -15.38
C TYR A 40 -20.99 16.58 -15.78
N LYS A 41 -20.59 17.23 -16.88
CA LYS A 41 -19.21 17.20 -17.38
C LYS A 41 -18.23 17.77 -16.35
N THR A 42 -18.60 18.84 -15.67
CA THR A 42 -17.77 19.47 -14.63
C THR A 42 -17.53 18.52 -13.46
N CYS A 43 -18.61 17.98 -12.87
CA CYS A 43 -18.51 17.04 -11.75
C CYS A 43 -17.80 15.74 -12.16
N LYS A 44 -18.10 15.21 -13.35
CA LYS A 44 -17.51 13.97 -13.86
C LYS A 44 -16.02 14.11 -14.12
N SER A 45 -15.59 15.22 -14.72
CA SER A 45 -14.18 15.51 -14.97
C SER A 45 -13.39 15.66 -13.67
N SER A 46 -13.97 16.32 -12.66
CA SER A 46 -13.37 16.42 -11.33
C SER A 46 -13.18 15.04 -10.70
N TYR A 47 -14.23 14.21 -10.69
CA TYR A 47 -14.17 12.83 -10.20
C TYR A 47 -13.12 11.99 -10.94
N ASP A 48 -13.07 12.06 -12.27
CA ASP A 48 -12.16 11.25 -13.08
C ASP A 48 -10.69 11.65 -12.85
N LYS A 49 -10.39 12.95 -12.67
CA LYS A 49 -9.05 13.43 -12.30
C LYS A 49 -8.61 12.88 -10.95
N LEU A 50 -9.44 13.05 -9.91
CA LEU A 50 -9.13 12.56 -8.56
C LEU A 50 -8.92 11.05 -8.53
N ARG A 51 -9.80 10.30 -9.22
CA ARG A 51 -9.69 8.85 -9.37
C ARG A 51 -8.41 8.45 -10.11
N TYR A 52 -8.05 9.17 -11.15
CA TYR A 52 -6.83 8.90 -11.91
C TYR A 52 -5.59 9.08 -11.02
N THR A 53 -5.48 10.22 -10.33
CA THR A 53 -4.34 10.53 -9.45
C THR A 53 -4.17 9.46 -8.38
N TYR A 54 -5.24 9.09 -7.67
CA TYR A 54 -5.17 8.03 -6.68
C TYR A 54 -4.80 6.67 -7.26
N LYS A 55 -5.31 6.33 -8.45
CA LYS A 55 -4.91 5.08 -9.12
C LYS A 55 -3.41 5.08 -9.40
N GLN A 56 -2.83 6.21 -9.78
CA GLN A 56 -1.39 6.35 -9.97
C GLN A 56 -0.65 6.23 -8.64
N GLU A 57 -1.08 6.93 -7.59
CA GLU A 57 -0.49 6.82 -6.25
C GLU A 57 -0.48 5.38 -5.74
N VAL A 58 -1.61 4.66 -5.86
CA VAL A 58 -1.70 3.25 -5.47
C VAL A 58 -0.74 2.37 -6.29
N ALA A 59 -0.63 2.63 -7.60
CA ALA A 59 0.28 1.88 -8.46
C ALA A 59 1.76 2.13 -8.09
N ILE A 60 2.12 3.39 -7.84
CA ILE A 60 3.45 3.79 -7.40
C ILE A 60 3.77 3.18 -6.04
N ASN A 61 2.86 3.28 -5.06
CA ASN A 61 3.04 2.67 -3.74
C ASN A 61 3.24 1.15 -3.82
N LYS A 62 2.52 0.47 -4.72
CA LYS A 62 2.68 -0.97 -4.93
C LYS A 62 4.05 -1.31 -5.54
N LEU A 63 4.53 -0.49 -6.48
CA LEU A 63 5.87 -0.66 -7.07
C LEU A 63 6.95 -0.42 -6.01
N LEU A 64 6.86 0.69 -5.27
CA LEU A 64 7.78 1.05 -4.19
C LEU A 64 7.85 -0.05 -3.12
N LEU A 65 6.70 -0.59 -2.70
CA LEU A 65 6.65 -1.67 -1.72
C LEU A 65 7.32 -2.95 -2.25
N LYS A 66 7.11 -3.28 -3.53
CA LYS A 66 7.74 -4.44 -4.17
C LYS A 66 9.26 -4.30 -4.22
N ASP A 67 9.74 -3.12 -4.59
CA ASP A 67 11.17 -2.84 -4.69
C ASP A 67 11.82 -2.85 -3.31
N LEU A 68 11.22 -2.19 -2.31
CA LEU A 68 11.68 -2.23 -0.92
C LEU A 68 11.74 -3.67 -0.39
N THR A 69 10.70 -4.47 -0.65
CA THR A 69 10.65 -5.88 -0.24
C THR A 69 11.81 -6.66 -0.84
N SER A 70 12.06 -6.47 -2.14
CA SER A 70 13.14 -7.14 -2.86
C SER A 70 14.52 -6.75 -2.32
N THR A 71 14.72 -5.46 -2.00
CA THR A 71 15.93 -4.96 -1.35
C THR A 71 16.15 -5.61 0.00
N ILE A 72 15.12 -5.69 0.86
CA ILE A 72 15.24 -6.35 2.18
C ILE A 72 15.61 -7.83 2.06
N TYR A 73 15.01 -8.56 1.11
CA TYR A 73 15.39 -9.96 0.90
C TYR A 73 16.85 -10.11 0.44
N SER A 74 17.31 -9.24 -0.47
CA SER A 74 18.71 -9.23 -0.91
C SER A 74 19.67 -8.99 0.26
N GLU A 75 19.37 -8.01 1.13
CA GLU A 75 20.18 -7.72 2.32
C GLU A 75 20.22 -8.89 3.31
N ILE A 76 19.09 -9.58 3.51
CA ILE A 76 19.01 -10.77 4.35
C ILE A 76 19.85 -11.91 3.76
N ASP A 77 19.84 -12.09 2.44
CA ASP A 77 20.60 -13.15 1.77
C ASP A 77 22.12 -12.94 1.84
N GLN A 78 22.58 -11.70 1.98
CA GLN A 78 24.00 -11.37 2.17
C GLN A 78 24.49 -11.59 3.61
N LEU A 79 23.60 -11.80 4.58
CA LEU A 79 23.99 -12.11 5.96
C LEU A 79 24.69 -13.47 6.06
N ASN A 80 25.52 -13.64 7.10
CA ASN A 80 26.05 -14.96 7.43
C ASN A 80 24.92 -15.96 7.71
N SER A 81 25.21 -17.26 7.56
CA SER A 81 24.21 -18.34 7.62
C SER A 81 23.34 -18.30 8.87
N THR A 82 23.91 -17.98 10.04
CA THR A 82 23.17 -17.89 11.30
C THR A 82 22.26 -16.66 11.34
N ASP A 83 22.79 -15.49 11.00
CA ASP A 83 22.04 -14.23 11.03
C ASP A 83 20.93 -14.21 9.96
N ARG A 84 21.17 -14.81 8.78
CA ARG A 84 20.16 -15.02 7.74
C ARG A 84 18.99 -15.87 8.26
N LYS A 85 19.27 -16.98 8.95
CA LYS A 85 18.23 -17.84 9.55
C LYS A 85 17.45 -17.09 10.64
N ILE A 86 18.13 -16.32 11.49
CA ILE A 86 17.48 -15.46 12.48
C ILE A 86 16.55 -14.46 11.79
N ALA A 87 17.02 -13.80 10.72
CA ALA A 87 16.25 -12.79 10.03
C ALA A 87 14.98 -13.36 9.39
N ILE A 88 15.10 -14.49 8.68
CA ILE A 88 13.96 -15.18 8.05
C ILE A 88 12.94 -15.62 9.12
N LEU A 89 13.39 -16.33 10.16
CA LEU A 89 12.46 -16.86 11.16
C LEU A 89 11.77 -15.76 11.97
N PHE A 90 12.48 -14.70 12.34
CA PHE A 90 11.94 -13.66 13.20
C PHE A 90 11.17 -12.58 12.43
N PHE A 91 11.69 -12.08 11.31
CA PHE A 91 11.09 -10.94 10.59
C PHE A 91 10.15 -11.35 9.46
N ILE A 92 10.30 -12.55 8.88
CA ILE A 92 9.46 -12.99 7.76
C ILE A 92 8.37 -13.94 8.23
N TYR A 93 8.73 -14.92 9.07
CA TYR A 93 7.79 -15.91 9.59
C TYR A 93 7.26 -15.62 10.99
N GLU A 94 7.73 -14.54 11.63
CA GLU A 94 7.23 -14.04 12.92
C GLU A 94 7.26 -15.07 14.08
N TYR A 95 8.20 -16.03 14.03
CA TYR A 95 8.40 -16.96 15.15
C TYR A 95 8.87 -16.22 16.40
N ASN A 96 8.47 -16.72 17.57
CA ASN A 96 8.89 -16.09 18.81
C ASN A 96 10.34 -16.49 19.19
N ILE A 97 10.96 -15.68 20.06
CA ILE A 97 12.36 -15.85 20.47
C ILE A 97 12.64 -17.24 21.05
N SER A 98 11.70 -17.81 21.81
CA SER A 98 11.88 -19.11 22.44
C SER A 98 11.89 -20.24 21.41
N GLU A 99 11.02 -20.18 20.41
CA GLU A 99 10.96 -21.14 19.32
C GLU A 99 12.24 -21.09 18.48
N ILE A 100 12.67 -19.89 18.09
CA ILE A 100 13.86 -19.72 17.26
C ILE A 100 15.12 -20.17 18.01
N SER A 101 15.23 -19.82 19.29
CA SER A 101 16.33 -20.27 20.16
C SER A 101 16.46 -21.78 20.18
N ARG A 102 15.33 -22.51 20.20
CA ARG A 102 15.30 -23.97 20.14
C ARG A 102 15.60 -24.51 18.73
N ILE A 103 15.06 -23.90 17.68
CA ILE A 103 15.27 -24.32 16.27
C ILE A 103 16.74 -24.18 15.87
N LEU A 104 17.40 -23.11 16.30
CA LEU A 104 18.78 -22.81 15.91
C LEU A 104 19.81 -23.29 16.93
N ASP A 105 19.38 -23.89 18.03
CA ASP A 105 20.22 -24.25 19.18
C ASP A 105 21.12 -23.08 19.63
N LEU A 106 20.49 -21.90 19.80
CA LEU A 106 21.17 -20.65 20.15
C LEU A 106 20.68 -20.12 21.50
N PRO A 107 21.58 -19.71 22.41
CA PRO A 107 21.17 -19.03 23.63
C PRO A 107 20.35 -17.77 23.34
N ARG A 108 19.26 -17.56 24.08
CA ARG A 108 18.36 -16.41 23.90
C ARG A 108 19.09 -15.07 23.93
N LYS A 109 20.09 -14.90 24.81
CA LYS A 109 20.91 -13.69 24.88
C LYS A 109 21.67 -13.43 23.58
N THR A 110 22.27 -14.48 23.01
CA THR A 110 22.99 -14.42 21.73
C THR A 110 22.04 -14.11 20.57
N PHE A 111 20.87 -14.76 20.55
CA PHE A 111 19.82 -14.44 19.59
C PHE A 111 19.42 -12.96 19.66
N THR A 112 19.09 -12.45 20.86
CA THR A 112 18.65 -11.05 21.05
C THR A 112 19.70 -10.07 20.56
N TYR A 113 20.97 -10.31 20.88
CA TYR A 113 22.09 -9.48 20.40
C TYR A 113 22.15 -9.44 18.87
N ARG A 114 22.16 -10.62 18.21
CA ARG A 114 22.22 -10.74 16.75
C ARG A 114 20.99 -10.13 16.08
N LYS A 115 19.79 -10.42 16.58
CA LYS A 115 18.52 -9.86 16.11
C LYS A 115 18.54 -8.33 16.15
N ASN A 116 19.02 -7.74 17.24
CA ASN A 116 19.09 -6.28 17.35
C ASN A 116 20.08 -5.67 16.34
N LYS A 117 21.21 -6.33 16.07
CA LYS A 117 22.18 -5.89 15.06
C LYS A 117 21.59 -5.96 13.65
N ILE A 118 20.93 -7.07 13.30
CA ILE A 118 20.23 -7.25 12.03
C ILE A 118 19.14 -6.19 11.85
N GLN A 119 18.32 -5.97 12.88
CA GLN A 119 17.25 -4.97 12.85
C GLN A 119 17.80 -3.57 12.55
N LYS A 120 18.89 -3.17 13.22
CA LYS A 120 19.53 -1.86 12.98
C LYS A 120 20.04 -1.74 11.54
N HIS A 121 20.64 -2.80 11.01
CA HIS A 121 21.10 -2.83 9.61
C HIS A 121 19.94 -2.66 8.63
N LEU A 122 18.90 -3.49 8.75
CA LEU A 122 17.73 -3.42 7.87
C LEU A 122 16.99 -2.07 8.01
N GLN A 123 16.88 -1.51 9.22
CA GLN A 123 16.31 -0.19 9.42
C GLN A 123 17.09 0.90 8.69
N LYS A 124 18.43 0.82 8.67
CA LYS A 124 19.27 1.75 7.90
C LYS A 124 18.98 1.62 6.40
N VAL A 125 18.92 0.40 5.88
CA VAL A 125 18.58 0.16 4.47
C VAL A 125 17.22 0.77 4.10
N VAL A 126 16.19 0.59 4.94
CA VAL A 126 14.87 1.20 4.70
C VAL A 126 14.96 2.73 4.69
N LYS A 127 15.69 3.33 5.63
CA LYS A 127 15.86 4.79 5.69
C LYS A 127 16.54 5.34 4.44
N ASP A 128 17.64 4.70 4.03
CA ASP A 128 18.41 5.09 2.86
C ASP A 128 17.57 4.94 1.58
N PHE A 129 16.78 3.86 1.46
CA PHE A 129 15.90 3.62 0.31
C PHE A 129 14.74 4.62 0.23
N CYS A 130 14.13 4.94 1.36
CA CYS A 130 12.98 5.84 1.43
C CYS A 130 13.36 7.32 1.51
N HIS A 131 14.65 7.66 1.60
CA HIS A 131 15.13 9.02 1.82
C HIS A 131 14.46 9.71 3.02
N PHE A 132 14.26 8.98 4.13
CA PHE A 132 13.56 9.53 5.30
C PHE A 132 14.32 10.62 6.06
N ASP A 133 15.60 10.82 5.75
CA ASP A 133 16.48 11.78 6.43
C ASP A 133 16.69 13.08 5.59
N ASP A 134 15.97 13.26 4.47
CA ASP A 134 15.85 14.52 3.69
C ASP A 134 14.51 15.25 3.98
#